data_AF-A0A1G9ZT64-F1
#
_entry.id   AF-A0A1G9ZT64-F1
#
_cell.length_a   1.000
_cell.length_b   1.000
_cell.length_c   1.000
_cell.angle_alpha   90.00
_cell.angle_beta   90.00
_cell.angle_gamma   90.00
#
_symmetry.space_group_name_H-M   'P 1'
#
loop_
_entity.id
_entity.type
_entity.pdbx_description
1 polymer ?
#
loop_
_entity_poly.entity_id
_entity_poly.type
_entity_poly.pdbx_seq_one_letter_code
_entity_poly.pdbx_strand_id
1 'polypeptide(L)'
;MTALRDELITLSTGSRNPSGRITDLAAAEEFLRMFHDSHSDAGPLGKRLTQVRTEIEKTGTYRHTPAELAYGARVALRDSGWCTSGLPWRRLKVRDLRGVRKTAAVASGCFEHLRLASASGKVHPLITVFAPDTPDRPGPCIWNEQLVRYAGYRDESGRVVGDPRYAEFTEAVMRMGWRPPEPRGRFDPLPLVVETYDEGPHCFSVPAEVVREVLLTHPELPWFGELGLRWHAVPVIANMRLNIGGVDYPAAPFNSWFVGAEIGTRSLADEGGYGVAREVADRLGLDTSSERTLWRDRAVVELNRAVLHSFDSEGMTITDHHAEAQHRLAWLRNRQRTRGNRPAFRVDPDTAQRARQGTPERFPTGSMEATEPQHGSRLAALLRQRLGGS
;
A
#
# COMPACT_ATOMS: atom_id res chain seq x y z
N MET A 1 -21.57 20.32 2.22
CA MET A 1 -22.41 19.14 2.55
C MET A 1 -21.96 17.93 1.72
N THR A 2 -20.82 17.33 2.09
CA THR A 2 -20.44 15.97 1.66
C THR A 2 -19.53 15.37 2.73
N ALA A 3 -20.08 15.29 3.95
CA ALA A 3 -19.77 14.21 4.87
C ALA A 3 -20.41 12.94 4.30
N LEU A 4 -19.85 11.78 4.64
CA LEU A 4 -20.13 10.43 4.12
C LEU A 4 -19.25 9.98 2.94
N ARG A 5 -17.99 9.71 3.27
CA ARG A 5 -17.31 8.51 2.76
C ARG A 5 -16.80 7.68 3.93
N ASP A 6 -17.71 7.42 4.86
CA ASP A 6 -17.74 6.11 5.49
C ASP A 6 -18.75 5.27 4.69
N GLU A 7 -18.24 4.15 4.19
CA GLU A 7 -19.00 2.92 3.92
C GLU A 7 -20.13 2.95 2.87
N LEU A 8 -19.70 2.97 1.61
CA LEU A 8 -20.13 1.90 0.69
C LEU A 8 -18.90 1.08 0.31
N ILE A 9 -18.22 0.57 1.34
CA ILE A 9 -17.38 -0.61 1.19
C ILE A 9 -18.39 -1.73 0.99
N THR A 10 -18.44 -2.32 -0.20
CA THR A 10 -19.08 -3.63 -0.32
C THR A 10 -18.19 -4.60 0.44
N LEU A 11 -18.42 -4.70 1.75
CA LEU A 11 -17.79 -5.66 2.64
C LEU A 11 -18.31 -7.03 2.22
N SER A 12 -17.58 -7.70 1.34
CA SER A 12 -17.75 -9.13 1.17
C SER A 12 -17.23 -9.79 2.45
N THR A 13 -18.13 -10.31 3.26
CA THR A 13 -17.83 -11.15 4.43
C THR A 13 -17.22 -12.46 3.94
N GLY A 14 -15.94 -12.43 3.60
CA GLY A 14 -15.16 -13.58 3.19
C GLY A 14 -14.20 -13.99 4.29
N SER A 15 -14.68 -14.67 5.33
CA SER A 15 -13.80 -15.50 6.16
C SER A 15 -13.07 -16.50 5.27
N ARG A 16 -11.75 -16.68 5.46
CA ARG A 16 -11.11 -18.01 5.64
C ARG A 16 -9.57 -17.97 5.62
N ASN A 17 -9.01 -18.77 6.52
CA ASN A 17 -7.88 -19.72 6.41
C ASN A 17 -7.26 -19.94 5.01
N PRO A 18 -5.98 -20.43 4.94
CA PRO A 18 -5.21 -20.58 3.70
C PRO A 18 -6.06 -21.18 2.58
N SER A 19 -6.32 -20.36 1.57
CA SER A 19 -7.45 -20.57 0.69
C SER A 19 -7.12 -21.66 -0.33
N GLY A 20 -7.65 -22.88 -0.12
CA GLY A 20 -7.86 -23.87 -1.18
C GLY A 20 -8.86 -23.40 -2.26
N ARG A 21 -8.81 -22.11 -2.61
CA ARG A 21 -9.58 -21.48 -3.68
C ARG A 21 -8.87 -21.76 -4.99
N ILE A 22 -9.49 -22.60 -5.78
CA ILE A 22 -9.15 -22.78 -7.18
C ILE A 22 -9.49 -21.48 -7.92
N THR A 23 -8.59 -21.03 -8.80
CA THR A 23 -8.81 -19.85 -9.63
C THR A 23 -10.05 -20.03 -10.51
N ASP A 24 -10.94 -19.02 -10.50
CA ASP A 24 -12.12 -19.00 -11.36
C ASP A 24 -11.72 -18.97 -12.84
N LEU A 25 -11.99 -20.07 -13.54
CA LEU A 25 -11.67 -20.21 -14.96
C LEU A 25 -12.35 -19.12 -15.80
N ALA A 26 -13.59 -18.74 -15.49
CA ALA A 26 -14.30 -17.71 -16.24
C ALA A 26 -13.58 -16.35 -16.13
N ALA A 27 -13.12 -16.00 -14.92
CA ALA A 27 -12.32 -14.79 -14.68
C ALA A 27 -10.99 -14.82 -15.45
N ALA A 28 -10.31 -15.97 -15.48
CA ALA A 28 -9.06 -16.13 -16.23
C ALA A 28 -9.27 -15.93 -17.74
N GLU A 29 -10.29 -16.58 -18.32
CA GLU A 29 -10.57 -16.45 -19.74
C GLU A 29 -11.05 -15.05 -20.14
N GLU A 30 -11.86 -14.39 -19.30
CA GLU A 30 -12.30 -13.00 -19.51
C GLU A 30 -11.10 -12.05 -19.56
N PHE A 31 -10.17 -12.19 -18.60
CA PHE A 31 -8.95 -11.40 -18.58
C PHE A 31 -8.08 -11.64 -19.83
N LEU A 32 -7.90 -12.90 -20.25
CA LEU A 32 -7.08 -13.23 -21.42
C LEU A 32 -7.68 -12.69 -22.71
N ARG A 33 -9.00 -12.78 -22.90
CA ARG A 33 -9.69 -12.12 -24.03
C ARG A 33 -9.38 -10.62 -24.04
N MET A 34 -9.55 -9.96 -22.90
CA MET A 34 -9.26 -8.53 -22.76
C MET A 34 -7.79 -8.18 -23.04
N PHE A 35 -6.84 -9.05 -22.71
CA PHE A 35 -5.43 -8.87 -23.03
C PHE A 35 -5.17 -9.00 -24.54
N HIS A 36 -5.66 -10.08 -25.17
CA HIS A 36 -5.47 -10.34 -26.60
C HIS A 36 -6.18 -9.31 -27.49
N ASP A 37 -7.36 -8.83 -27.11
CA ASP A 37 -8.06 -7.75 -27.83
C ASP A 37 -7.25 -6.45 -27.87
N SER A 38 -6.37 -6.23 -26.88
CA SER A 38 -5.50 -5.06 -26.78
C SER A 38 -4.08 -5.30 -27.33
N HIS A 39 -3.72 -6.54 -27.67
CA HIS A 39 -2.38 -6.94 -28.10
C HIS A 39 -2.49 -7.96 -29.24
N SER A 40 -2.69 -7.46 -30.46
CA SER A 40 -2.86 -8.30 -31.65
C SER A 40 -1.63 -9.16 -31.98
N ASP A 41 -0.47 -8.79 -31.47
CA ASP A 41 0.82 -9.49 -31.59
C ASP A 41 1.02 -10.61 -30.56
N ALA A 42 0.13 -10.77 -29.58
CA ALA A 42 0.21 -11.81 -28.54
C ALA A 42 -0.02 -13.24 -29.06
N GLY A 43 -0.28 -13.41 -30.37
CA GLY A 43 -0.53 -14.70 -31.00
C GLY A 43 -1.94 -15.27 -30.73
N PRO A 44 -2.18 -16.54 -31.09
CA PRO A 44 -3.52 -17.13 -31.03
C PRO A 44 -4.01 -17.35 -29.59
N LEU A 45 -5.08 -16.62 -29.20
CA LEU A 45 -5.73 -16.74 -27.89
C LEU A 45 -6.07 -18.19 -27.52
N GLY A 46 -6.55 -18.99 -28.48
CA GLY A 46 -6.96 -20.39 -28.23
C GLY A 46 -5.85 -21.24 -27.61
N LYS A 47 -4.59 -21.06 -28.04
CA LYS A 47 -3.45 -21.79 -27.46
C LYS A 47 -3.21 -21.40 -26.00
N ARG A 48 -3.30 -20.10 -25.69
CA ARG A 48 -3.12 -19.60 -24.32
C ARG A 48 -4.26 -20.05 -23.39
N LEU A 49 -5.50 -20.05 -23.88
CA LEU A 49 -6.65 -20.56 -23.13
C LEU A 49 -6.49 -22.05 -22.77
N THR A 50 -6.08 -22.89 -23.72
CA THR A 50 -5.81 -24.31 -23.45
C THR A 50 -4.72 -24.49 -22.40
N GLN A 51 -3.62 -23.74 -22.51
CA GLN A 51 -2.54 -23.78 -21.53
C GLN A 51 -3.02 -23.43 -20.12
N VAL A 52 -3.78 -22.33 -19.98
CA VAL A 52 -4.27 -21.85 -18.68
C VAL A 52 -5.31 -22.81 -18.09
N ARG A 53 -6.21 -23.38 -18.89
CA ARG A 53 -7.13 -24.44 -18.43
C ARG A 53 -6.37 -25.62 -17.83
N THR A 54 -5.38 -26.14 -18.56
CA THR A 54 -4.56 -27.26 -18.08
C THR A 54 -3.75 -26.90 -16.83
N GLU A 55 -3.25 -25.67 -16.70
CA GLU A 55 -2.52 -25.22 -15.51
C GLU A 55 -3.43 -25.15 -14.29
N ILE A 56 -4.64 -24.61 -14.44
CA ILE A 56 -5.66 -24.52 -13.38
C ILE A 56 -6.11 -25.93 -12.97
N GLU A 57 -6.37 -26.83 -13.91
CA GLU A 57 -6.75 -28.22 -13.62
C GLU A 57 -5.66 -28.95 -12.80
N LYS A 58 -4.38 -28.70 -13.10
CA LYS A 58 -3.26 -29.39 -12.45
C LYS A 58 -2.85 -28.80 -11.11
N THR A 59 -2.91 -27.48 -10.99
CA THR A 59 -2.29 -26.76 -9.85
C THR A 59 -3.29 -25.96 -9.03
N GLY A 60 -4.53 -25.84 -9.49
CA GLY A 60 -5.57 -24.98 -8.92
C GLY A 60 -5.42 -23.50 -9.28
N THR A 61 -4.37 -23.10 -10.01
CA THR A 61 -4.15 -21.71 -10.45
C THR A 61 -3.39 -21.64 -11.78
N TYR A 62 -3.03 -20.43 -12.23
CA TYR A 62 -2.17 -20.23 -13.40
C TYR A 62 -1.21 -19.05 -13.24
N ARG A 63 -0.15 -19.04 -14.03
CA ARG A 63 0.83 -17.96 -14.02
C ARG A 63 0.68 -17.03 -15.22
N HIS A 64 0.51 -15.74 -14.94
CA HIS A 64 0.57 -14.70 -15.95
C HIS A 64 1.95 -14.61 -16.62
N THR A 65 1.99 -14.32 -17.91
CA THR A 65 3.22 -13.82 -18.55
C THR A 65 3.58 -12.42 -18.01
N PRO A 66 4.82 -11.93 -18.18
CA PRO A 66 5.17 -10.56 -17.80
C PRO A 66 4.29 -9.50 -18.50
N ALA A 67 3.92 -9.73 -19.76
CA ALA A 67 3.06 -8.83 -20.52
C ALA A 67 1.61 -8.82 -19.97
N GLU A 68 1.06 -10.00 -19.67
CA GLU A 68 -0.25 -10.14 -19.03
C GLU A 68 -0.27 -9.44 -17.66
N LEU A 69 0.74 -9.67 -16.82
CA LEU A 69 0.85 -9.01 -15.52
C LEU A 69 0.89 -7.49 -15.66
N ALA A 70 1.73 -6.99 -16.57
CA ALA A 70 1.86 -5.56 -16.79
C ALA A 70 0.56 -4.94 -17.27
N TYR A 71 -0.15 -5.60 -18.19
CA TYR A 71 -1.45 -5.14 -18.65
C TYR A 71 -2.49 -5.13 -17.54
N GLY A 72 -2.61 -6.24 -16.78
CA GLY A 72 -3.57 -6.36 -15.69
C GLY A 72 -3.36 -5.31 -14.59
N ALA A 73 -2.12 -5.12 -14.15
CA ALA A 73 -1.76 -4.11 -13.17
C ALA A 73 -2.11 -2.68 -13.62
N ARG A 74 -1.81 -2.36 -14.88
CA ARG A 74 -2.11 -1.05 -15.48
C ARG A 74 -3.61 -0.79 -15.59
N VAL A 75 -4.39 -1.79 -15.99
CA VAL A 75 -5.86 -1.73 -16.04
C VAL A 75 -6.43 -1.55 -14.63
N ALA A 76 -5.95 -2.32 -13.66
CA ALA A 76 -6.39 -2.23 -12.27
C ALA A 76 -6.15 -0.82 -11.69
N LEU A 77 -4.95 -0.24 -11.92
CA LEU A 77 -4.64 1.11 -11.45
C LEU A 77 -5.51 2.18 -12.12
N ARG A 78 -5.67 2.11 -13.45
CA ARG A 78 -6.55 3.01 -14.20
C ARG A 78 -7.97 3.01 -13.62
N ASP A 79 -8.47 1.85 -13.24
CA ASP A 79 -9.86 1.66 -12.79
C ASP A 79 -10.05 1.81 -11.27
N SER A 80 -8.95 1.89 -10.51
CA SER A 80 -8.91 1.86 -9.04
C SER A 80 -9.65 3.02 -8.36
N GLY A 81 -9.60 4.21 -8.96
CA GLY A 81 -10.05 5.45 -8.31
C GLY A 81 -9.14 5.94 -7.17
N TRP A 82 -8.03 5.25 -6.89
CA TRP A 82 -7.03 5.60 -5.88
C TRP A 82 -5.86 6.40 -6.44
N CYS A 83 -5.70 6.40 -7.77
CA CYS A 83 -4.72 7.22 -8.46
C CYS A 83 -5.40 8.45 -9.05
N THR A 84 -4.64 9.54 -9.17
CA THR A 84 -5.06 10.75 -9.88
C THR A 84 -5.50 10.42 -11.30
N SER A 85 -6.58 11.04 -11.76
CA SER A 85 -7.25 10.74 -13.03
C SER A 85 -6.38 11.10 -14.25
N GLY A 86 -5.36 11.95 -14.06
CA GLY A 86 -4.36 12.32 -15.08
C GLY A 86 -3.21 11.31 -15.26
N LEU A 87 -3.23 10.18 -14.56
CA LEU A 87 -2.16 9.18 -14.58
C LEU A 87 -1.91 8.62 -16.01
N PRO A 88 -0.66 8.62 -16.53
CA PRO A 88 -0.32 7.99 -17.81
C PRO A 88 -0.25 6.45 -17.69
N TRP A 89 -1.38 5.83 -17.35
CA TRP A 89 -1.49 4.42 -16.95
C TRP A 89 -0.87 3.43 -17.96
N ARG A 90 -0.90 3.75 -19.27
CA ARG A 90 -0.29 2.90 -20.33
C ARG A 90 1.23 2.80 -20.22
N ARG A 91 1.87 3.83 -19.69
CA ARG A 91 3.34 3.94 -19.54
C ARG A 91 3.81 3.63 -18.12
N LEU A 92 2.89 3.29 -17.22
CA LEU A 92 3.23 2.98 -15.84
C LEU A 92 4.18 1.79 -15.79
N LYS A 93 5.27 1.96 -15.04
CA LYS A 93 6.32 0.95 -14.89
C LYS A 93 5.83 -0.13 -13.91
N VAL A 94 5.90 -1.38 -14.35
CA VAL A 94 5.49 -2.56 -13.56
C VAL A 94 6.74 -3.34 -13.20
N ARG A 95 7.05 -3.45 -11.91
CA ARG A 95 8.13 -4.28 -11.39
C ARG A 95 7.57 -5.64 -11.03
N ASP A 96 7.97 -6.65 -11.80
CA ASP A 96 7.59 -8.04 -11.57
C ASP A 96 8.56 -8.67 -10.55
N LEU A 97 8.13 -8.75 -9.28
CA LEU A 97 8.85 -9.39 -8.18
C LEU A 97 8.08 -10.62 -7.68
N ARG A 98 7.35 -11.31 -8.56
CA ARG A 98 6.50 -12.47 -8.19
C ARG A 98 7.27 -13.66 -7.63
N GLY A 99 8.60 -13.69 -7.76
CA GLY A 99 9.47 -14.69 -7.14
C GLY A 99 9.88 -14.38 -5.69
N VAL A 100 9.59 -13.17 -5.20
CA VAL A 100 10.04 -12.70 -3.88
C VAL A 100 9.01 -13.06 -2.81
N ARG A 101 9.44 -13.85 -1.82
CA ARG A 101 8.60 -14.34 -0.71
C ARG A 101 9.18 -14.14 0.70
N LYS A 102 10.45 -13.71 0.81
CA LYS A 102 11.13 -13.49 2.08
C LYS A 102 10.86 -12.07 2.58
N THR A 103 10.57 -11.91 3.86
CA THR A 103 10.21 -10.64 4.51
C THR A 103 11.21 -9.53 4.17
N ALA A 104 12.51 -9.77 4.40
CA ALA A 104 13.57 -8.82 4.11
C ALA A 104 13.67 -8.44 2.61
N ALA A 105 13.44 -9.39 1.71
CA ALA A 105 13.49 -9.15 0.27
C ALA A 105 12.27 -8.36 -0.22
N VAL A 106 11.08 -8.59 0.37
CA VAL A 106 9.89 -7.77 0.12
C VAL A 106 10.11 -6.35 0.61
N ALA A 107 10.65 -6.17 1.83
CA ALA A 107 10.98 -4.85 2.38
C ALA A 107 11.99 -4.10 1.50
N SER A 108 13.07 -4.76 1.08
CA SER A 108 14.05 -4.22 0.14
C SER A 108 13.40 -3.82 -1.20
N GLY A 109 12.49 -4.64 -1.72
CA GLY A 109 11.71 -4.32 -2.92
C GLY A 109 10.86 -3.06 -2.76
N CYS A 110 10.32 -2.81 -1.57
CA CYS A 110 9.56 -1.61 -1.21
C CYS A 110 10.45 -0.36 -1.10
N PHE A 111 11.63 -0.46 -0.49
CA PHE A 111 12.57 0.67 -0.41
C PHE A 111 13.09 1.07 -1.80
N GLU A 112 13.35 0.08 -2.64
CA GLU A 112 13.70 0.33 -4.04
C GLU A 112 12.52 0.93 -4.84
N HIS A 113 11.28 0.65 -4.44
CA HIS A 113 10.11 1.33 -5.03
C HIS A 113 10.18 2.84 -4.75
N LEU A 114 10.40 3.23 -3.49
CA LEU A 114 10.49 4.63 -3.08
C LEU A 114 11.63 5.37 -3.79
N ARG A 115 12.80 4.71 -3.90
CA ARG A 115 13.96 5.24 -4.63
C ARG A 115 13.62 5.49 -6.10
N LEU A 116 13.05 4.50 -6.80
CA LEU A 116 12.72 4.62 -8.22
C LEU A 116 11.60 5.64 -8.48
N ALA A 117 10.64 5.76 -7.55
CA ALA A 117 9.54 6.69 -7.68
C ALA A 117 9.98 8.16 -7.59
N SER A 118 11.15 8.47 -6.99
CA SER A 118 11.65 9.84 -6.80
C SER A 118 13.00 10.13 -7.48
N ALA A 119 13.58 9.17 -8.21
CA ALA A 119 14.96 9.20 -8.70
C ALA A 119 15.38 10.40 -9.57
N SER A 120 14.45 11.09 -10.24
CA SER A 120 14.76 12.25 -11.12
C SER A 120 14.46 13.61 -10.48
N GLY A 121 14.12 13.65 -9.19
CA GLY A 121 13.56 14.85 -8.56
C GLY A 121 12.08 15.09 -8.87
N LYS A 122 11.42 14.18 -9.60
CA LYS A 122 9.97 14.16 -9.83
C LYS A 122 9.36 12.84 -9.39
N VAL A 123 8.06 12.84 -9.09
CA VAL A 123 7.34 11.62 -8.70
C VAL A 123 6.91 10.87 -9.95
N HIS A 124 7.39 9.64 -10.10
CA HIS A 124 7.00 8.73 -11.18
C HIS A 124 6.05 7.66 -10.67
N PRO A 125 4.93 7.45 -11.37
CA PRO A 125 4.05 6.33 -11.06
C PRO A 125 4.69 4.97 -11.35
N LEU A 126 4.58 4.08 -10.38
CA LEU A 126 5.17 2.75 -10.39
C LEU A 126 4.25 1.79 -9.65
N ILE A 127 4.29 0.51 -10.02
CA ILE A 127 3.76 -0.60 -9.22
C ILE A 127 4.82 -1.68 -9.09
N THR A 128 4.90 -2.28 -7.91
CA THR A 128 5.70 -3.47 -7.65
C THR A 128 4.77 -4.61 -7.26
N VAL A 129 4.81 -5.72 -7.98
CA VAL A 129 3.93 -6.87 -7.73
C VAL A 129 4.76 -8.02 -7.16
N PHE A 130 4.50 -8.39 -5.91
CA PHE A 130 5.15 -9.51 -5.23
C PHE A 130 4.44 -10.84 -5.52
N ALA A 131 4.85 -11.92 -4.85
CA ALA A 131 4.30 -13.25 -5.08
C ALA A 131 2.76 -13.30 -4.89
N PRO A 132 2.02 -14.02 -5.76
CA PRO A 132 0.59 -14.21 -5.59
C PRO A 132 0.28 -15.20 -4.45
N ASP A 133 -0.98 -15.20 -4.02
CA ASP A 133 -1.57 -16.34 -3.34
C ASP A 133 -1.59 -17.55 -4.31
N THR A 134 -1.22 -18.73 -3.80
CA THR A 134 -1.40 -20.02 -4.46
C THR A 134 -2.32 -20.89 -3.61
N PRO A 135 -2.94 -21.95 -4.17
CA PRO A 135 -3.87 -22.81 -3.42
C PRO A 135 -3.25 -23.45 -2.17
N ASP A 136 -1.94 -23.69 -2.19
CA ASP A 136 -1.16 -24.25 -1.10
C ASP A 136 -0.52 -23.18 -0.20
N ARG A 137 -0.36 -21.95 -0.69
CA ARG A 137 0.49 -20.97 -0.01
C ARG A 137 0.13 -19.51 -0.28
N PRO A 138 -0.18 -18.72 0.76
CA PRO A 138 -0.45 -17.30 0.58
C PRO A 138 0.81 -16.51 0.15
N GLY A 139 0.60 -15.40 -0.53
CA GLY A 139 1.62 -14.40 -0.86
C GLY A 139 1.96 -13.52 0.35
N PRO A 140 3.05 -12.72 0.26
CA PRO A 140 3.45 -11.78 1.30
C PRO A 140 2.36 -10.75 1.58
N CYS A 141 2.33 -10.24 2.80
CA CYS A 141 1.46 -9.18 3.27
C CYS A 141 2.30 -7.98 3.73
N ILE A 142 1.85 -6.77 3.40
CA ILE A 142 2.37 -5.53 4.00
C ILE A 142 1.26 -4.99 4.88
N TRP A 143 1.54 -4.68 6.14
CA TRP A 143 0.50 -4.19 7.05
C TRP A 143 0.23 -2.70 6.85
N ASN A 144 1.28 -1.92 6.56
CA ASN A 144 1.19 -0.48 6.43
C ASN A 144 0.26 -0.08 5.28
N GLU A 145 -0.62 0.90 5.53
CA GLU A 145 -1.48 1.50 4.50
C GLU A 145 -0.65 2.05 3.34
N GLN A 146 0.41 2.80 3.68
CA GLN A 146 1.38 3.34 2.75
C GLN A 146 2.79 3.00 3.23
N LEU A 147 3.75 2.92 2.30
CA LEU A 147 5.15 2.61 2.64
C LEU A 147 5.78 3.67 3.54
N VAL A 148 5.31 4.91 3.47
CA VAL A 148 5.73 6.01 4.36
C VAL A 148 4.49 6.59 5.02
N ARG A 149 4.46 6.50 6.34
CA ARG A 149 3.54 7.18 7.24
C ARG A 149 4.30 7.57 8.50
N TYR A 150 3.77 8.53 9.23
CA TYR A 150 4.40 9.04 10.43
C TYR A 150 3.79 8.38 11.67
N ALA A 151 4.62 8.17 12.67
CA ALA A 151 4.22 7.60 13.94
C ALA A 151 3.34 8.56 14.75
N GLY A 152 2.54 8.00 15.65
CA GLY A 152 1.76 8.72 16.64
C GLY A 152 2.09 8.19 18.03
N TYR A 153 2.67 9.03 18.88
CA TYR A 153 3.06 8.67 20.25
C TYR A 153 2.06 9.23 21.24
N ARG A 154 1.28 8.36 21.86
CA ARG A 154 0.35 8.74 22.93
C ARG A 154 1.11 8.89 24.26
N ASP A 155 0.89 9.99 24.95
CA ASP A 155 1.37 10.21 26.32
C ASP A 155 0.34 9.74 27.37
N GLU A 156 0.70 9.83 28.65
CA GLU A 156 -0.15 9.42 29.78
C GLU A 156 -1.46 10.22 29.88
N SER A 157 -1.50 11.44 29.31
CA SER A 157 -2.70 12.29 29.27
C SER A 157 -3.63 11.96 28.10
N GLY A 158 -3.19 11.05 27.21
CA GLY A 158 -3.91 10.69 26.00
C GLY A 158 -3.63 11.62 24.82
N ARG A 159 -2.79 12.65 24.98
CA ARG A 159 -2.35 13.52 23.90
C ARG A 159 -1.39 12.75 23.00
N VAL A 160 -1.50 12.97 21.69
CA VAL A 160 -0.63 12.32 20.71
C VAL A 160 0.36 13.32 20.11
N VAL A 161 1.64 12.93 20.08
CA VAL A 161 2.69 13.58 19.27
C VAL A 161 2.82 12.83 17.95
N GLY A 162 2.69 13.53 16.83
CA GLY A 162 2.75 12.93 15.49
C GLY A 162 1.36 12.71 14.89
N ASP A 163 1.15 11.60 14.18
CA ASP A 163 -0.11 11.31 13.49
C ASP A 163 -1.03 10.41 14.35
N PRO A 164 -2.11 10.95 14.95
CA PRO A 164 -2.99 10.19 15.84
C PRO A 164 -3.70 9.02 15.15
N ARG A 165 -3.84 9.06 13.82
CA ARG A 165 -4.45 7.97 13.03
C ARG A 165 -3.63 6.69 13.03
N TYR A 166 -2.37 6.76 13.48
CA TYR A 166 -1.46 5.63 13.58
C TYR A 166 -0.95 5.40 15.01
N ALA A 167 -1.59 5.98 16.03
CA ALA A 167 -1.15 5.78 17.42
C ALA A 167 -1.17 4.30 17.84
N GLU A 168 -2.27 3.59 17.57
CA GLU A 168 -2.39 2.15 17.87
C GLU A 168 -1.39 1.31 17.06
N PHE A 169 -1.23 1.60 15.76
CA PHE A 169 -0.21 0.94 14.94
C PHE A 169 1.21 1.19 15.46
N THR A 170 1.50 2.42 15.91
CA THR A 170 2.79 2.80 16.49
C THR A 170 3.09 1.98 17.74
N GLU A 171 2.12 1.86 18.65
CA GLU A 171 2.23 1.02 19.84
C GLU A 171 2.42 -0.47 19.49
N ALA A 172 1.73 -0.97 18.45
CA ALA A 172 1.90 -2.33 17.97
C ALA A 172 3.32 -2.60 17.45
N VAL A 173 3.86 -1.74 16.58
CA VAL A 173 5.21 -1.93 16.04
C VAL A 173 6.30 -1.72 17.10
N MET A 174 6.07 -0.87 18.10
CA MET A 174 6.96 -0.73 19.26
C MET A 174 6.99 -2.02 20.09
N ARG A 175 5.84 -2.68 20.30
CA ARG A 175 5.78 -4.00 20.96
C ARG A 175 6.46 -5.11 20.16
N MET A 176 6.53 -4.97 18.83
CA MET A 176 7.30 -5.85 17.95
C MET A 176 8.82 -5.56 17.97
N GLY A 177 9.27 -4.59 18.76
CA GLY A 177 10.69 -4.27 18.95
C GLY A 177 11.21 -3.11 18.12
N TRP A 178 10.34 -2.40 17.37
CA TRP A 178 10.75 -1.15 16.75
C TRP A 178 11.10 -0.10 17.80
N ARG A 179 12.24 0.55 17.64
CA ARG A 179 12.69 1.64 18.51
C ARG A 179 12.52 2.96 17.74
N PRO A 180 11.63 3.86 18.19
CA PRO A 180 11.48 5.15 17.55
C PRO A 180 12.74 6.02 17.73
N PRO A 181 12.93 7.05 16.89
CA PRO A 181 13.93 8.09 17.14
C PRO A 181 13.78 8.72 18.53
N GLU A 182 14.90 9.13 19.13
CA GLU A 182 14.93 9.88 20.38
C GLU A 182 15.69 11.21 20.15
N PRO A 183 15.06 12.38 20.39
CA PRO A 183 13.69 12.55 20.89
C PRO A 183 12.62 12.22 19.85
N ARG A 184 11.46 11.74 20.32
CA ARG A 184 10.29 11.43 19.47
C ARG A 184 9.74 12.69 18.82
N GLY A 185 9.62 12.66 17.50
CA GLY A 185 9.20 13.77 16.65
C GLY A 185 7.77 13.66 16.11
N ARG A 186 7.28 14.76 15.53
CA ARG A 186 5.96 14.83 14.86
C ARG A 186 5.91 14.09 13.52
N PHE A 187 7.06 13.81 12.93
CA PHE A 187 7.20 13.29 11.56
C PHE A 187 8.20 12.13 11.52
N ASP A 188 8.20 11.29 12.56
CA ASP A 188 9.06 10.11 12.62
C ASP A 188 8.48 9.02 11.70
N PRO A 189 9.22 8.55 10.68
CA PRO A 189 8.70 7.51 9.78
C PRO A 189 8.47 6.20 10.51
N LEU A 190 7.29 5.61 10.34
CA LEU A 190 6.97 4.27 10.81
C LEU A 190 7.82 3.22 10.10
N PRO A 191 8.16 2.10 10.78
CA PRO A 191 8.78 0.97 10.11
C PRO A 191 7.78 0.30 9.18
N LEU A 192 8.29 -0.37 8.15
CA LEU A 192 7.49 -1.26 7.33
C LEU A 192 7.31 -2.60 8.06
N VAL A 193 6.08 -3.06 8.22
CA VAL A 193 5.80 -4.43 8.68
C VAL A 193 5.47 -5.31 7.49
N VAL A 194 6.32 -6.31 7.28
CA VAL A 194 6.13 -7.33 6.25
C VAL A 194 5.90 -8.66 6.94
N GLU A 195 4.83 -9.34 6.54
CA GLU A 195 4.47 -10.65 7.03
C GLU A 195 4.47 -11.66 5.88
N THR A 196 5.07 -12.81 6.12
CA THR A 196 5.08 -13.92 5.15
C THR A 196 4.68 -15.21 5.84
N TYR A 197 4.21 -16.18 5.05
CA TYR A 197 3.78 -17.47 5.57
C TYR A 197 4.85 -18.18 6.43
N ASP A 198 6.13 -18.10 6.04
CA ASP A 198 7.20 -18.85 6.71
C ASP A 198 7.81 -18.11 7.91
N GLU A 199 7.78 -16.77 7.88
CA GLU A 199 8.56 -15.95 8.81
C GLU A 199 7.67 -15.17 9.78
N GLY A 200 6.35 -15.15 9.57
CA GLY A 200 5.47 -14.25 10.30
C GLY A 200 5.85 -12.78 10.07
N PRO A 201 5.39 -11.86 10.94
CA PRO A 201 5.58 -10.43 10.77
C PRO A 201 6.94 -9.95 11.26
N HIS A 202 7.60 -9.13 10.45
CA HIS A 202 8.90 -8.53 10.74
C HIS A 202 8.87 -7.03 10.46
N CYS A 203 9.46 -6.24 11.38
CA CYS A 203 9.62 -4.80 11.24
C CYS A 203 10.94 -4.45 10.53
N PHE A 204 10.86 -3.54 9.55
CA PHE A 204 12.01 -3.01 8.83
C PHE A 204 11.98 -1.49 8.86
N SER A 205 12.95 -0.85 9.49
CA SER A 205 13.09 0.61 9.45
C SER A 205 13.26 1.07 8.01
N VAL A 206 12.48 2.07 7.59
CA VAL A 206 12.61 2.66 6.26
C VAL A 206 13.88 3.50 6.23
N PRO A 207 14.82 3.25 5.31
CA PRO A 207 16.05 4.04 5.24
C PRO A 207 15.74 5.52 4.94
N ALA A 208 16.35 6.45 5.67
CA ALA A 208 16.06 7.88 5.55
C ALA A 208 16.36 8.40 4.14
N GLU A 209 17.37 7.84 3.46
CA GLU A 209 17.78 8.24 2.12
C GLU A 209 16.76 7.89 1.02
N VAL A 210 15.80 7.00 1.28
CA VAL A 210 14.71 6.69 0.33
C VAL A 210 13.43 7.46 0.63
N VAL A 211 13.36 8.19 1.74
CA VAL A 211 12.21 9.02 2.10
C VAL A 211 12.48 10.47 1.71
N ARG A 212 11.97 10.89 0.55
CA ARG A 212 11.99 12.31 0.17
C ARG A 212 10.87 13.03 0.92
N GLU A 213 11.23 13.97 1.78
CA GLU A 213 10.29 14.87 2.45
C GLU A 213 10.35 16.28 1.85
N VAL A 214 9.21 16.98 1.86
CA VAL A 214 9.07 18.39 1.50
C VAL A 214 8.77 19.17 2.78
N LEU A 215 9.62 20.13 3.14
CA LEU A 215 9.35 21.08 4.22
C LEU A 215 8.32 22.10 3.74
N LEU A 216 7.30 22.36 4.56
CA LEU A 216 6.20 23.22 4.15
C LEU A 216 6.47 24.68 4.55
N THR A 217 6.41 25.55 3.55
CA THR A 217 6.49 27.01 3.66
C THR A 217 5.28 27.63 2.95
N HIS A 218 5.06 28.92 3.16
CA HIS A 218 3.93 29.62 2.55
C HIS A 218 4.44 30.81 1.71
N PRO A 219 3.87 31.05 0.51
CA PRO A 219 4.34 32.11 -0.38
C PRO A 219 4.19 33.52 0.20
N GLU A 220 3.24 33.73 1.11
CA GLU A 220 2.88 35.05 1.65
C GLU A 220 2.95 35.13 3.19
N LEU A 221 3.18 34.01 3.88
CA LEU A 221 3.12 33.94 5.35
C LEU A 221 4.48 33.43 5.87
N PRO A 222 5.46 34.33 6.13
CA PRO A 222 6.80 33.92 6.51
C PRO A 222 6.84 33.04 7.77
N TRP A 223 5.96 33.29 8.73
CA TRP A 223 5.85 32.52 9.97
C TRP A 223 5.44 31.06 9.75
N PHE A 224 4.88 30.70 8.58
CA PHE A 224 4.40 29.35 8.33
C PHE A 224 5.53 28.31 8.39
N GLY A 225 6.74 28.66 7.96
CA GLY A 225 7.91 27.79 8.06
C GLY A 225 8.30 27.45 9.50
N GLU A 226 7.97 28.31 10.47
CA GLU A 226 8.23 28.09 11.89
C GLU A 226 7.40 26.93 12.46
N LEU A 227 6.28 26.57 11.81
CA LEU A 227 5.45 25.43 12.21
C LEU A 227 6.18 24.08 12.07
N GLY A 228 7.29 24.05 11.30
CA GLY A 228 8.12 22.86 11.12
C GLY A 228 7.39 21.69 10.44
N LEU A 229 6.31 21.98 9.70
CA LEU A 229 5.53 20.96 9.00
C LEU A 229 6.32 20.39 7.83
N ARG A 230 6.15 19.10 7.58
CA ARG A 230 6.74 18.40 6.44
C ARG A 230 5.83 17.28 5.98
N TRP A 231 6.06 16.80 4.76
CA TRP A 231 5.35 15.62 4.26
C TRP A 231 6.20 14.83 3.27
N HIS A 232 6.07 13.50 3.27
CA HIS A 232 6.72 12.65 2.29
C HIS A 232 6.19 12.94 0.89
N ALA A 233 7.06 12.90 -0.13
CA ALA A 233 6.72 13.33 -1.49
C ALA A 233 5.96 12.27 -2.29
N VAL A 234 6.13 10.98 -1.95
CA VAL A 234 5.60 9.86 -2.74
C VAL A 234 4.50 9.11 -1.97
N PRO A 235 3.24 9.10 -2.46
CA PRO A 235 2.14 8.34 -1.86
C PRO A 235 2.12 6.90 -2.37
N VAL A 236 2.92 6.02 -1.76
CA VAL A 236 2.92 4.58 -2.13
C VAL A 236 1.90 3.82 -1.29
N ILE A 237 0.74 3.49 -1.85
CA ILE A 237 -0.27 2.63 -1.21
C ILE A 237 0.21 1.18 -1.25
N ALA A 238 0.14 0.46 -0.12
CA ALA A 238 0.78 -0.85 0.04
C ALA A 238 -0.15 -1.95 0.58
N ASN A 239 -1.29 -1.61 1.16
CA ASN A 239 -2.20 -2.56 1.81
C ASN A 239 -3.36 -3.04 0.93
N MET A 240 -3.26 -2.89 -0.40
CA MET A 240 -4.31 -3.31 -1.33
C MET A 240 -3.93 -4.60 -2.06
N ARG A 241 -4.90 -5.52 -2.15
CA ARG A 241 -4.80 -6.74 -2.94
C ARG A 241 -5.12 -6.43 -4.40
N LEU A 242 -4.21 -6.79 -5.30
CA LEU A 242 -4.42 -6.73 -6.75
C LEU A 242 -4.97 -8.08 -7.24
N ASN A 243 -6.17 -8.11 -7.81
CA ASN A 243 -6.71 -9.28 -8.50
C ASN A 243 -6.55 -9.08 -10.02
N ILE A 244 -6.02 -10.09 -10.71
CA ILE A 244 -5.94 -10.13 -12.18
C ILE A 244 -6.43 -11.50 -12.62
N GLY A 245 -7.54 -11.55 -13.36
CA GLY A 245 -8.06 -12.79 -13.94
C GLY A 245 -8.19 -13.95 -12.95
N GLY A 246 -8.63 -13.66 -11.72
CA GLY A 246 -8.80 -14.65 -10.66
C GLY A 246 -7.53 -15.00 -9.85
N VAL A 247 -6.37 -14.43 -10.16
CA VAL A 247 -5.14 -14.55 -9.36
C VAL A 247 -5.01 -13.34 -8.44
N ASP A 248 -4.79 -13.59 -7.15
CA ASP A 248 -4.62 -12.56 -6.14
C ASP A 248 -3.15 -12.30 -5.82
N TYR A 249 -2.77 -11.03 -5.84
CA TYR A 249 -1.47 -10.51 -5.43
C TYR A 249 -1.67 -9.66 -4.16
N PRO A 250 -1.46 -10.22 -2.95
CA PRO A 250 -1.78 -9.51 -1.70
C PRO A 250 -0.88 -8.32 -1.41
N ALA A 251 0.38 -8.34 -1.89
CA ALA A 251 1.31 -7.22 -1.81
C ALA A 251 1.63 -6.72 -3.21
N ALA A 252 1.02 -5.60 -3.59
CA ALA A 252 1.22 -4.96 -4.88
C ALA A 252 1.36 -3.43 -4.74
N PRO A 253 2.35 -2.91 -3.97
CA PRO A 253 2.45 -1.49 -3.68
C PRO A 253 2.60 -0.65 -4.95
N PHE A 254 1.88 0.47 -4.99
CA PHE A 254 1.82 1.38 -6.13
C PHE A 254 1.73 2.84 -5.70
N ASN A 255 2.14 3.75 -6.59
CA ASN A 255 1.96 5.18 -6.40
C ASN A 255 1.45 5.89 -7.64
N SER A 256 0.79 7.03 -7.39
CA SER A 256 0.70 8.13 -8.34
C SER A 256 1.47 9.32 -7.76
N TRP A 257 0.86 10.50 -7.71
CA TRP A 257 1.34 11.67 -6.98
C TRP A 257 0.21 12.23 -6.11
N PHE A 258 0.55 13.08 -5.15
CA PHE A 258 -0.46 13.64 -4.25
C PHE A 258 -1.42 14.58 -4.96
N VAL A 259 -2.65 14.64 -4.46
CA VAL A 259 -3.53 15.81 -4.61
C VAL A 259 -3.31 16.69 -3.39
N GLY A 260 -3.12 18.01 -3.55
CA GLY A 260 -2.79 18.92 -2.44
C GLY A 260 -3.71 18.77 -1.21
N ALA A 261 -5.01 18.58 -1.44
CA ALA A 261 -6.01 18.38 -0.40
C ALA A 261 -5.82 17.10 0.44
N GLU A 262 -5.14 16.07 -0.06
CA GLU A 262 -4.82 14.87 0.72
C GLU A 262 -3.81 15.15 1.84
N ILE A 263 -2.93 16.13 1.62
CA ILE A 263 -1.96 16.59 2.61
C ILE A 263 -2.59 17.73 3.42
N GLY A 264 -2.88 18.86 2.77
CA GLY A 264 -3.30 20.10 3.44
C GLY A 264 -4.59 19.94 4.21
N THR A 265 -5.64 19.40 3.59
CA THR A 265 -6.94 19.21 4.23
C THR A 265 -6.98 17.95 5.08
N ARG A 266 -6.75 16.77 4.49
CA ARG A 266 -7.05 15.49 5.15
C ARG A 266 -6.01 15.03 6.17
N SER A 267 -4.77 15.49 6.05
CA SER A 267 -3.70 15.05 6.95
C SER A 267 -3.32 16.14 7.94
N LEU A 268 -3.15 17.38 7.47
CA LEU A 268 -2.68 18.48 8.31
C LEU A 268 -3.83 19.21 9.03
N ALA A 269 -4.90 19.57 8.31
CA ALA A 269 -5.98 20.37 8.87
C ALA A 269 -6.95 19.57 9.75
N ASP A 270 -7.26 18.33 9.36
CA ASP A 270 -8.23 17.46 10.02
C ASP A 270 -7.86 17.24 11.51
N GLU A 271 -8.83 17.38 12.40
CA GLU A 271 -8.66 17.16 13.85
C GLU A 271 -8.34 15.71 14.20
N GLY A 272 -8.82 14.76 13.38
CA GLY A 272 -8.42 13.36 13.46
C GLY A 272 -7.05 13.09 12.83
N GLY A 273 -6.47 14.06 12.12
CA GLY A 273 -5.08 14.08 11.65
C GLY A 273 -4.20 14.93 12.58
N TYR A 274 -3.40 15.84 12.02
CA TYR A 274 -2.51 16.69 12.83
C TYR A 274 -3.22 17.90 13.49
N GLY A 275 -4.46 18.22 13.14
CA GLY A 275 -5.24 19.30 13.75
C GLY A 275 -4.65 20.71 13.60
N VAL A 276 -3.76 20.93 12.62
CA VAL A 276 -2.97 22.17 12.46
C VAL A 276 -3.83 23.37 12.06
N ALA A 277 -5.06 23.14 11.59
CA ALA A 277 -5.98 24.22 11.22
C ALA A 277 -6.20 25.23 12.36
N ARG A 278 -6.22 24.77 13.62
CA ARG A 278 -6.40 25.65 14.78
C ARG A 278 -5.20 26.59 14.98
N GLU A 279 -3.99 26.03 14.97
CA GLU A 279 -2.76 26.81 15.11
C GLU A 279 -2.59 27.83 13.98
N VAL A 280 -2.94 27.44 12.74
CA VAL A 280 -2.94 28.36 11.58
C VAL A 280 -3.98 29.46 11.75
N ALA A 281 -5.18 29.16 12.24
CA ALA A 281 -6.22 30.16 12.48
C ALA A 281 -5.82 31.18 13.55
N ASP A 282 -5.17 30.73 14.62
CA ASP A 282 -4.67 31.59 15.69
C ASP A 282 -3.56 32.52 15.18
N ARG A 283 -2.62 32.00 14.39
CA ARG A 283 -1.55 32.78 13.73
C ARG A 283 -2.09 33.79 12.70
N LEU A 284 -3.25 33.50 12.11
CA LEU A 284 -3.97 34.40 11.20
C LEU A 284 -4.89 35.39 11.93
N GLY A 285 -5.02 35.30 13.26
CA GLY A 285 -5.90 36.17 14.04
C GLY A 285 -7.40 35.97 13.72
N LEU A 286 -7.80 34.75 13.37
CA LEU A 286 -9.19 34.45 13.02
C LEU A 286 -10.07 34.31 14.26
N ASP A 287 -11.34 34.70 14.14
CA ASP A 287 -12.35 34.42 15.17
C ASP A 287 -12.76 32.93 15.13
N THR A 288 -12.26 32.18 16.10
CA THR A 288 -12.49 30.73 16.25
C THR A 288 -13.61 30.39 17.25
N SER A 289 -14.46 31.36 17.60
CA SER A 289 -15.57 31.21 18.55
C SER A 289 -16.76 30.40 18.01
N SER A 290 -16.96 30.37 16.69
CA SER A 290 -18.07 29.68 16.05
C SER A 290 -17.69 29.17 14.67
N GLU A 291 -18.23 28.02 14.26
CA GLU A 291 -18.06 27.51 12.89
C GLU A 291 -18.61 28.42 11.81
N ARG A 292 -19.58 29.27 12.15
CA ARG A 292 -20.19 30.19 11.19
C ARG A 292 -19.23 31.30 10.75
N THR A 293 -18.11 31.50 11.45
CA THR A 293 -17.04 32.41 11.03
C THR A 293 -16.22 31.85 9.87
N LEU A 294 -16.38 30.56 9.56
CA LEU A 294 -15.65 29.83 8.53
C LEU A 294 -14.12 29.89 8.73
N TRP A 295 -13.69 29.94 10.00
CA TRP A 295 -12.27 29.97 10.35
C TRP A 295 -11.53 28.74 9.85
N ARG A 296 -12.16 27.55 9.91
CA ARG A 296 -11.59 26.29 9.39
C ARG A 296 -11.36 26.36 7.89
N ASP A 297 -12.36 26.81 7.13
CA ASP A 297 -12.25 26.96 5.68
C ASP A 297 -11.08 27.87 5.30
N ARG A 298 -10.94 29.02 5.97
CA ARG A 298 -9.85 29.96 5.74
C ARG A 298 -8.48 29.35 6.07
N ALA A 299 -8.34 28.69 7.22
CA ALA A 299 -7.09 28.02 7.60
C ALA A 299 -6.71 26.88 6.64
N VAL A 300 -7.69 26.08 6.22
CA VAL A 300 -7.52 24.98 5.26
C VAL A 300 -7.07 25.49 3.89
N VAL A 301 -7.56 26.65 3.44
CA VAL A 301 -7.09 27.27 2.19
C VAL A 301 -5.60 27.59 2.28
N GLU A 302 -5.13 28.26 3.33
CA GLU A 302 -3.71 28.59 3.47
C GLU A 302 -2.84 27.33 3.64
N LEU A 303 -3.33 26.29 4.32
CA LEU A 303 -2.64 24.98 4.39
C LEU A 303 -2.46 24.35 3.02
N ASN A 304 -3.51 24.35 2.18
CA ASN A 304 -3.41 23.82 0.81
C ASN A 304 -2.49 24.67 -0.08
N ARG A 305 -2.51 26.00 0.08
CA ARG A 305 -1.59 26.92 -0.63
C ARG A 305 -0.14 26.63 -0.25
N ALA A 306 0.16 26.47 1.05
CA ALA A 306 1.49 26.11 1.53
C ALA A 306 1.98 24.79 0.93
N VAL A 307 1.13 23.76 0.92
CA VAL A 307 1.48 22.45 0.36
C VAL A 307 1.82 22.55 -1.13
N LEU A 308 0.94 23.14 -1.93
CA LEU A 308 1.17 23.27 -3.38
C LEU A 308 2.44 24.08 -3.66
N HIS A 309 2.59 25.24 -3.01
CA HIS A 309 3.76 26.09 -3.16
C HIS A 309 5.07 25.37 -2.82
N SER A 310 5.09 24.62 -1.71
CA SER A 310 6.29 23.93 -1.24
C SER A 310 6.69 22.79 -2.17
N PHE A 311 5.72 22.00 -2.64
CA PHE A 311 5.98 20.92 -3.60
C PHE A 311 6.48 21.47 -4.94
N ASP A 312 5.87 22.55 -5.44
CA ASP A 312 6.31 23.22 -6.67
C ASP A 312 7.74 23.76 -6.53
N SER A 313 8.05 24.37 -5.39
CA SER A 313 9.38 24.94 -5.10
C SER A 313 10.47 23.87 -5.02
N GLU A 314 10.14 22.68 -4.52
CA GLU A 314 11.03 21.51 -4.48
C GLU A 314 11.05 20.70 -5.79
N GLY A 315 10.26 21.10 -6.80
CA GLY A 315 10.14 20.40 -8.09
C GLY A 315 9.39 19.06 -7.99
N MET A 316 8.73 18.78 -6.88
CA MET A 316 8.01 17.53 -6.63
C MET A 316 6.63 17.57 -7.28
N THR A 317 6.28 16.47 -7.96
CA THR A 317 4.99 16.38 -8.67
C THR A 317 3.82 16.33 -7.69
N ILE A 318 2.89 17.26 -7.85
CA ILE A 318 1.62 17.35 -7.11
C ILE A 318 0.54 17.89 -8.05
N THR A 319 -0.74 17.65 -7.75
CA THR A 319 -1.86 18.30 -8.45
C THR A 319 -2.77 19.00 -7.47
N ASP A 320 -3.38 20.11 -7.89
CA ASP A 320 -4.48 20.70 -7.13
C ASP A 320 -5.78 19.91 -7.33
N HIS A 321 -6.73 20.12 -6.41
CA HIS A 321 -7.99 19.36 -6.38
C HIS A 321 -8.99 19.79 -7.45
N HIS A 322 -8.88 21.01 -8.01
CA HIS A 322 -9.74 21.44 -9.12
C HIS A 322 -9.32 20.76 -10.43
N ALA A 323 -8.02 20.73 -10.72
CA ALA A 323 -7.49 20.01 -11.87
C ALA A 323 -7.81 18.51 -11.78
N GLU A 324 -7.62 17.90 -10.60
CA GLU A 324 -8.00 16.50 -10.40
C GLU A 324 -9.51 16.27 -10.59
N ALA A 325 -10.37 17.15 -10.07
CA ALA A 325 -11.81 17.04 -10.29
C ALA A 325 -12.18 17.12 -11.78
N GLN A 326 -11.54 18.02 -12.55
CA GLN A 326 -11.76 18.12 -13.99
C GLN A 326 -11.27 16.86 -14.74
N HIS A 327 -10.08 16.35 -14.41
CA HIS A 327 -9.58 15.10 -14.96
C HIS A 327 -10.51 13.92 -14.62
N ARG A 328 -11.02 13.88 -13.40
CA ARG A 328 -11.97 12.85 -12.93
C ARG A 328 -13.26 12.88 -13.73
N LEU A 329 -13.82 14.07 -13.98
CA LEU A 329 -15.02 14.24 -14.79
C LEU A 329 -14.79 13.83 -16.25
N ALA A 330 -13.66 14.23 -16.83
CA ALA A 330 -13.29 13.82 -18.20
C ALA A 330 -13.14 12.30 -18.31
N TRP A 331 -12.50 11.67 -17.32
CA TRP A 331 -12.40 10.22 -17.25
C TRP A 331 -13.76 9.53 -17.13
N LEU A 332 -14.67 10.05 -16.28
CA LEU A 332 -16.02 9.47 -16.11
C LEU A 332 -16.84 9.54 -17.40
N ARG A 333 -16.73 10.64 -18.16
CA ARG A 333 -17.40 10.80 -19.46
C ARG A 333 -16.90 9.80 -20.51
N ASN A 334 -15.61 9.51 -20.50
CA ASN A 334 -14.99 8.56 -21.42
C ASN A 334 -15.11 7.11 -20.94
N ARG A 335 -15.60 6.89 -19.72
CA ARG A 335 -15.74 5.55 -19.14
C ARG A 335 -17.01 4.89 -19.67
N GLN A 336 -16.84 3.80 -20.42
CA GLN A 336 -17.95 2.89 -20.69
C GLN A 336 -18.34 2.15 -19.40
N ARG A 337 -19.65 1.98 -19.12
CA ARG A 337 -20.14 1.18 -17.99
C ARG A 337 -19.66 -0.26 -18.18
N THR A 338 -18.78 -0.73 -17.30
CA THR A 338 -18.17 -2.06 -17.40
C THR A 338 -18.88 -3.06 -16.50
N ARG A 339 -19.20 -4.24 -17.04
CA ARG A 339 -19.63 -5.46 -16.31
C ARG A 339 -18.49 -6.49 -16.39
N GLY A 340 -18.30 -7.31 -15.34
CA GLY A 340 -17.38 -8.46 -15.37
C GLY A 340 -16.19 -8.43 -14.39
N ASN A 341 -15.39 -9.50 -14.37
CA ASN A 341 -14.26 -9.73 -13.47
C ASN A 341 -12.97 -9.06 -14.00
N ARG A 342 -12.97 -7.73 -14.08
CA ARG A 342 -11.78 -6.96 -14.50
C ARG A 342 -10.70 -6.96 -13.42
N PRO A 343 -9.42 -6.78 -13.81
CA PRO A 343 -8.35 -6.49 -12.88
C PRO A 343 -8.70 -5.32 -11.97
N ALA A 344 -8.51 -5.49 -10.66
CA ALA A 344 -8.91 -4.49 -9.68
C ALA A 344 -8.08 -4.57 -8.41
N PHE A 345 -7.96 -3.43 -7.73
CA PHE A 345 -7.50 -3.39 -6.35
C PHE A 345 -8.67 -3.51 -5.39
N ARG A 346 -8.46 -4.23 -4.29
CA ARG A 346 -9.42 -4.37 -3.20
C ARG A 346 -8.73 -4.12 -1.86
N VAL A 347 -9.41 -3.39 -0.98
CA VAL A 347 -9.05 -3.31 0.43
C VAL A 347 -9.91 -4.33 1.16
N ASP A 348 -9.26 -5.17 1.94
CA ASP A 348 -9.90 -6.14 2.82
C ASP A 348 -10.02 -5.53 4.23
N PRO A 349 -11.11 -5.76 4.98
CA PRO A 349 -11.34 -5.13 6.28
C PRO A 349 -10.24 -5.42 7.30
N ASP A 350 -9.79 -6.68 7.36
CA ASP A 350 -8.69 -7.08 8.26
C ASP A 350 -7.39 -6.35 7.88
N THR A 351 -7.22 -6.09 6.59
CA THR A 351 -6.08 -5.33 6.08
C THR A 351 -6.15 -3.83 6.44
N ALA A 352 -7.35 -3.23 6.41
CA ALA A 352 -7.55 -1.87 6.90
C ALA A 352 -7.31 -1.76 8.41
N GLN A 353 -7.77 -2.76 9.17
CA GLN A 353 -7.54 -2.85 10.61
C GLN A 353 -6.06 -3.01 10.93
N ARG A 354 -5.33 -3.91 10.26
CA ARG A 354 -3.87 -4.08 10.44
C ARG A 354 -3.12 -2.78 10.22
N ALA A 355 -3.49 -2.01 9.19
CA ALA A 355 -2.84 -0.75 8.87
C ALA A 355 -3.05 0.36 9.92
N ARG A 356 -4.09 0.25 10.76
CA ARG A 356 -4.44 1.23 11.79
C ARG A 356 -4.05 0.79 13.20
N GLN A 357 -4.15 -0.50 13.48
CA GLN A 357 -4.06 -1.06 14.83
C GLN A 357 -2.92 -2.07 15.00
N GLY A 358 -2.34 -2.56 13.91
CA GLY A 358 -1.27 -3.56 13.94
C GLY A 358 -1.73 -4.92 14.46
N THR A 359 -2.97 -5.34 14.14
CA THR A 359 -3.50 -6.66 14.51
C THR A 359 -2.50 -7.75 14.09
N PRO A 360 -1.92 -8.48 15.06
CA PRO A 360 -0.56 -9.01 14.90
C PRO A 360 -0.44 -10.22 13.98
N GLU A 361 -1.54 -10.81 13.53
CA GLU A 361 -1.48 -12.09 12.81
C GLU A 361 -2.49 -12.11 11.67
N ARG A 362 -1.99 -12.21 10.44
CA ARG A 362 -2.78 -12.72 9.30
C ARG A 362 -2.63 -14.24 9.22
N PHE A 363 -1.45 -14.75 9.52
CA PHE A 363 -1.16 -16.17 9.55
C PHE A 363 -1.10 -16.64 11.02
N PRO A 364 -1.84 -17.70 11.40
CA PRO A 364 -1.73 -18.23 12.75
C PRO A 364 -0.28 -18.65 13.00
N THR A 365 0.25 -18.31 14.17
CA THR A 365 1.49 -18.89 14.71
C THR A 365 1.24 -20.36 15.09
N GLY A 366 0.95 -21.20 14.09
CA GLY A 366 0.79 -22.63 14.26
C GLY A 366 2.16 -23.26 14.46
N SER A 367 2.30 -24.00 15.57
CA SER A 367 3.43 -24.88 15.88
C SER A 367 4.05 -25.44 14.61
N MET A 368 5.30 -25.03 14.33
CA MET A 368 6.23 -25.97 13.73
C MET A 368 6.18 -27.18 14.66
N GLU A 369 5.39 -28.20 14.32
CA GLU A 369 5.83 -29.55 14.64
C GLU A 369 7.25 -29.57 14.09
N ALA A 370 8.21 -29.46 15.01
CA ALA A 370 9.55 -29.87 14.76
C ALA A 370 9.38 -31.28 14.24
N THR A 371 9.41 -31.42 12.92
CA THR A 371 9.68 -32.71 12.32
C THR A 371 11.12 -32.95 12.74
N GLU A 372 11.27 -33.53 13.94
CA GLU A 372 12.51 -34.13 14.34
C GLU A 372 12.95 -34.95 13.13
N PRO A 373 14.20 -34.82 12.68
CA PRO A 373 14.69 -35.67 11.62
C PRO A 373 14.56 -37.11 12.13
N GLN A 374 13.56 -37.84 11.63
CA GLN A 374 13.49 -39.30 11.74
C GLN A 374 14.58 -39.90 10.85
N HIS A 375 15.84 -39.56 11.14
CA HIS A 375 17.04 -40.21 10.65
C HIS A 375 17.89 -40.63 11.86
N GLY A 376 17.22 -41.27 12.83
CA GLY A 376 17.85 -42.17 13.79
C GLY A 376 18.12 -43.52 13.13
N SER A 377 19.24 -43.57 12.41
CA SER A 377 19.79 -44.71 11.68
C SER A 377 19.51 -46.12 12.27
N ARG A 378 18.85 -46.97 11.47
CA ARG A 378 19.01 -48.44 11.53
C ARG A 378 20.49 -48.87 11.42
N LEU A 379 21.35 -47.99 10.90
CA LEU A 379 22.80 -48.17 10.79
C LEU A 379 23.53 -48.07 12.14
N ALA A 380 23.12 -47.21 13.09
CA ALA A 380 23.73 -47.12 14.43
C ALA A 380 23.31 -48.27 15.37
N ALA A 381 22.21 -48.96 15.07
CA ALA A 381 21.85 -50.21 15.75
C ALA A 381 22.70 -51.40 15.25
N LEU A 382 22.99 -51.46 13.95
CA LEU A 382 23.83 -52.50 13.35
C LEU A 382 25.32 -52.40 13.72
N LEU A 383 25.84 -51.18 13.95
CA LEU A 383 27.24 -50.98 14.34
C LEU A 383 27.50 -51.34 15.82
N ARG A 384 26.49 -51.29 16.70
CA ARG A 384 26.63 -51.73 18.10
C ARG A 384 26.62 -53.25 18.27
N GLN A 385 26.06 -54.00 17.32
CA GLN A 385 26.05 -55.46 17.37
C GLN A 385 27.36 -56.12 16.92
N ARG A 386 28.28 -55.39 16.26
CA ARG A 386 29.59 -55.92 15.82
C ARG A 386 30.77 -55.66 16.76
N LEU A 387 30.57 -54.89 17.84
CA LEU A 387 31.64 -54.56 18.80
C LEU A 387 31.40 -55.14 20.20
N GLY A 388 30.40 -56.00 20.38
CA GLY A 388 30.08 -56.67 21.65
C GLY A 388 30.34 -58.18 21.67
N GLY A 389 31.18 -58.69 20.76
CA GLY A 389 31.57 -60.10 20.70
C GLY A 389 33.05 -60.28 20.98
N SER A 390 33.41 -60.35 22.26
CA SER A 390 34.62 -61.00 22.79
C SER A 390 34.37 -61.36 24.26
#